data_AF-A0A1E4XDF2-F1
#
_entry.id   AF-A0A1E4XDF2-F1
#
_cell.length_a   1.000
_cell.length_b   1.000
_cell.length_c   1.000
_cell.angle_alpha   90.00
_cell.angle_beta   90.00
_cell.angle_gamma   90.00
#
_symmetry.space_group_name_H-M   'P 1'
#
loop_
_entity.id
_entity.type
_entity.pdbx_description
1 polymer ?
#
loop_
_entity_poly.entity_id
_entity_poly.type
_entity_poly.pdbx_seq_one_letter_code
_entity_poly.pdbx_strand_id
1 'polypeptide(L)'
;MNVVAYIRVSTKGQGESGLGLEAQRSYIETAAKQNGWTVVAEFSETISGTTPPLERPECSKAIAQGLPLVVAKLDRLSRDVEHIASLMKRVDFKVATMPQADKFQLHLFAALAEQERAFISQRTKDALKALQERADSGCEESLAKVERRSQALSKGRAKGNADNMNAIKAEKIDAHREGIAPHVMACLYQGCNTLQSLADCLNSKGKHTSRGGLWTPTTVRRLMLSLNVTFKK
;
A
#
# COMPACT_ATOMS: atom_id res chain seq x y z
N MET A 1 0.45 -30.49 -5.72
CA MET A 1 -0.10 -29.71 -4.58
C MET A 1 -0.50 -28.33 -5.08
N ASN A 2 -1.69 -27.82 -4.76
CA ASN A 2 -2.11 -26.50 -5.21
C ASN A 2 -1.64 -25.43 -4.22
N VAL A 3 -1.07 -24.33 -4.74
CA VAL A 3 -0.53 -23.23 -3.92
C VAL A 3 -0.95 -21.88 -4.48
N VAL A 4 -0.97 -20.88 -3.61
CA VAL A 4 -1.24 -19.49 -3.98
C VAL A 4 0.04 -18.68 -3.87
N ALA A 5 0.45 -18.01 -4.94
CA ALA A 5 1.64 -17.18 -4.94
C ALA A 5 1.35 -15.79 -4.37
N TYR A 6 2.22 -15.32 -3.48
CA TYR A 6 2.19 -13.94 -2.98
C TYR A 6 3.52 -13.26 -3.26
N ILE A 7 3.45 -12.13 -3.96
CA ILE A 7 4.60 -11.32 -4.35
C ILE A 7 4.43 -9.88 -3.89
N ARG A 8 5.53 -9.21 -3.59
CA ARG A 8 5.51 -7.84 -3.08
C ARG A 8 6.55 -6.96 -3.75
N VAL A 9 6.18 -5.72 -4.07
CA VAL A 9 7.09 -4.65 -4.48
C VAL A 9 7.20 -3.57 -3.41
N SER A 10 8.42 -3.09 -3.15
CA SER A 10 8.62 -1.88 -2.36
C SER A 10 8.45 -0.67 -3.25
N THR A 11 7.33 0.05 -3.07
CA THR A 11 7.00 1.37 -3.63
C THR A 11 6.98 1.49 -5.17
N LYS A 12 6.05 2.32 -5.67
CA LYS A 12 5.83 2.59 -7.10
C LYS A 12 7.12 2.92 -7.88
N GLY A 13 8.13 3.50 -7.23
CA GLY A 13 9.41 3.89 -7.86
C GLY A 13 10.46 2.79 -8.06
N GLN A 14 10.37 1.63 -7.37
CA GLN A 14 11.22 0.46 -7.69
C GLN A 14 10.48 -0.59 -8.51
N GLY A 15 9.18 -0.42 -8.73
CA GLY A 15 8.40 -1.25 -9.65
C GLY A 15 8.78 -1.04 -11.12
N GLU A 16 9.41 0.09 -11.47
CA GLU A 16 9.72 0.48 -12.86
C GLU A 16 10.77 -0.40 -13.55
N SER A 17 11.61 -1.13 -12.81
CA SER A 17 12.55 -2.05 -13.44
C SER A 17 11.99 -3.44 -13.71
N GLY A 18 10.89 -3.86 -13.06
CA GLY A 18 10.30 -5.21 -13.21
C GLY A 18 11.14 -6.37 -12.66
N LEU A 19 12.47 -6.22 -12.59
CA LEU A 19 13.47 -7.23 -12.23
C LEU A 19 13.20 -7.88 -10.86
N GLY A 20 12.70 -7.10 -9.89
CA GLY A 20 12.39 -7.62 -8.55
C GLY A 20 11.16 -8.53 -8.51
N LEU A 21 10.19 -8.33 -9.41
CA LEU A 21 8.98 -9.16 -9.53
C LEU A 21 9.27 -10.40 -10.38
N GLU A 22 9.97 -10.21 -11.50
CA GLU A 22 10.39 -11.31 -12.37
C GLU A 22 11.27 -12.31 -11.62
N ALA A 23 12.22 -11.84 -10.81
CA ALA A 23 13.02 -12.71 -9.96
C ALA A 23 12.16 -13.48 -8.94
N GLN A 24 11.16 -12.83 -8.33
CA GLN A 24 10.26 -13.49 -7.39
C GLN A 24 9.42 -14.57 -8.06
N ARG A 25 8.82 -14.26 -9.22
CA ARG A 25 8.07 -15.23 -10.03
C ARG A 25 8.96 -16.40 -10.45
N SER A 26 10.14 -16.11 -10.97
CA SER A 26 11.12 -17.12 -11.37
C SER A 26 11.49 -18.07 -10.22
N TYR A 27 11.72 -17.56 -9.01
CA TYR A 27 11.95 -18.42 -7.83
C TYR A 27 10.73 -19.31 -7.53
N ILE A 28 9.53 -18.73 -7.51
CA ILE A 28 8.29 -19.48 -7.22
C ILE A 28 8.03 -20.53 -8.28
N GLU A 29 8.15 -20.21 -9.57
CA GLU A 29 7.96 -21.13 -10.68
C GLU A 29 8.98 -22.26 -10.66
N THR A 30 10.25 -21.95 -10.39
CA THR A 30 11.32 -22.96 -10.28
C THR A 30 11.03 -23.91 -9.13
N ALA A 31 10.69 -23.38 -7.95
CA ALA A 31 10.34 -24.20 -6.79
C ALA A 31 9.07 -25.02 -7.06
N ALA A 32 8.06 -24.46 -7.72
CA ALA A 32 6.83 -25.15 -8.05
C ALA A 32 7.08 -26.32 -9.00
N LYS A 33 7.89 -26.13 -10.05
CA LYS A 33 8.30 -27.21 -10.97
C LYS A 33 9.06 -28.32 -10.24
N GLN A 34 10.02 -27.96 -9.39
CA GLN A 34 10.86 -28.93 -8.67
C GLN A 34 10.10 -29.74 -7.62
N ASN A 35 9.06 -29.16 -7.02
CA ASN A 35 8.32 -29.79 -5.91
C ASN A 35 6.91 -30.26 -6.32
N GLY A 36 6.55 -30.22 -7.60
CA GLY A 36 5.23 -30.63 -8.11
C GLY A 36 4.08 -29.77 -7.58
N TRP A 37 4.32 -28.45 -7.42
CA TRP A 37 3.29 -27.50 -7.03
C TRP A 37 2.64 -26.86 -8.24
N THR A 38 1.35 -26.59 -8.14
CA THR A 38 0.56 -25.88 -9.14
C THR A 38 0.12 -24.56 -8.54
N VAL A 39 0.62 -23.45 -9.11
CA VAL A 39 0.22 -22.10 -8.68
C VAL A 39 -1.16 -21.81 -9.27
N VAL A 40 -2.18 -21.71 -8.43
CA VAL A 40 -3.58 -21.50 -8.88
C VAL A 40 -3.98 -20.03 -8.95
N ALA A 41 -3.29 -19.18 -8.20
CA ALA A 41 -3.53 -17.74 -8.14
C ALA A 41 -2.26 -17.01 -7.72
N GLU A 42 -2.10 -15.78 -8.20
CA GLU A 42 -1.01 -14.86 -7.83
C GLU A 42 -1.60 -13.56 -7.29
N PHE A 43 -1.13 -13.13 -6.12
CA PHE A 43 -1.51 -11.86 -5.50
C PHE A 43 -0.28 -10.97 -5.35
N SER A 44 -0.38 -9.74 -5.87
CA SER A 44 0.73 -8.77 -5.87
C SER A 44 0.43 -7.59 -4.95
N GLU A 45 1.30 -7.36 -3.98
CA GLU A 45 1.14 -6.30 -2.99
C GLU A 45 2.15 -5.15 -3.20
N THR A 46 1.70 -3.92 -2.97
CA THR A 46 2.53 -2.70 -3.04
C THR A 46 2.78 -2.06 -1.67
N ILE A 47 2.06 -2.51 -0.64
CA ILE A 47 2.24 -2.08 0.75
C ILE A 47 3.60 -2.53 1.31
N SER A 48 4.15 -1.72 2.21
CA SER A 48 5.45 -1.94 2.84
C SER A 48 5.51 -3.26 3.62
N GLY A 49 6.70 -3.87 3.63
CA GLY A 49 7.03 -5.04 4.44
C GLY A 49 7.02 -4.79 5.97
N THR A 50 6.90 -3.53 6.39
CA THR A 50 6.71 -3.13 7.80
C THR A 50 5.28 -3.30 8.30
N THR A 51 4.30 -3.22 7.41
CA THR A 51 2.90 -3.43 7.78
C THR A 51 2.68 -4.92 8.02
N PRO A 52 1.98 -5.34 9.09
CA PRO A 52 1.66 -6.75 9.32
C PRO A 52 1.04 -7.41 8.08
N PRO A 53 1.43 -8.64 7.69
CA PRO A 53 0.87 -9.31 6.51
C PRO A 53 -0.66 -9.36 6.50
N LEU A 54 -1.28 -9.56 7.66
CA LEU A 54 -2.74 -9.68 7.82
C LEU A 54 -3.50 -8.36 7.60
N GLU A 55 -2.82 -7.22 7.69
CA GLU A 55 -3.41 -5.91 7.42
C GLU A 55 -3.29 -5.53 5.94
N ARG A 56 -2.59 -6.33 5.14
CA ARG A 56 -2.39 -6.09 3.71
C ARG A 56 -3.54 -6.72 2.90
N PRO A 57 -4.30 -5.94 2.12
CA PRO A 57 -5.48 -6.44 1.40
C PRO A 57 -5.17 -7.64 0.50
N GLU A 58 -4.07 -7.61 -0.26
CA GLU A 58 -3.75 -8.69 -1.21
C GLU A 58 -3.24 -9.94 -0.51
N CYS A 59 -2.56 -9.78 0.62
CA CYS A 59 -2.15 -10.91 1.44
C CYS A 59 -3.37 -11.58 2.08
N SER A 60 -4.31 -10.80 2.62
CA SER A 60 -5.55 -11.33 3.19
C SER A 60 -6.42 -12.04 2.16
N LYS A 61 -6.50 -11.52 0.92
CA LYS A 61 -7.17 -12.22 -0.20
C LYS A 61 -6.48 -13.54 -0.55
N ALA A 62 -5.15 -13.56 -0.56
CA ALA A 62 -4.39 -14.78 -0.82
C ALA A 62 -4.63 -15.85 0.26
N ILE A 63 -4.66 -15.43 1.52
CA ILE A 63 -4.94 -16.31 2.67
C ILE A 63 -6.38 -16.85 2.62
N ALA A 64 -7.34 -16.01 2.22
CA ALA A 64 -8.75 -16.39 2.11
C ALA A 64 -9.02 -17.50 1.07
N GLN A 65 -8.07 -17.81 0.20
CA GLN A 65 -8.16 -18.95 -0.72
C GLN A 65 -8.08 -20.31 0.00
N GLY A 66 -7.62 -20.36 1.26
CA GLY A 66 -7.54 -21.60 2.04
C GLY A 66 -6.51 -22.61 1.53
N LEU A 67 -5.61 -22.19 0.65
CA LEU A 67 -4.53 -23.01 0.09
C LEU A 67 -3.17 -22.59 0.69
N PRO A 68 -2.16 -23.47 0.67
CA PRO A 68 -0.82 -23.10 1.09
C PRO A 68 -0.28 -21.91 0.29
N LEU A 69 0.24 -20.91 1.02
CA LEU A 69 0.81 -19.71 0.43
C LEU A 69 2.26 -19.97 0.01
N VAL A 70 2.69 -19.55 -1.18
CA VAL A 70 4.10 -19.61 -1.59
C VAL A 70 4.64 -18.20 -1.81
N VAL A 71 5.81 -17.94 -1.22
CA VAL A 71 6.55 -16.68 -1.37
C VAL A 71 7.96 -16.95 -1.84
N ALA A 72 8.56 -16.00 -2.58
CA ALA A 72 9.92 -16.18 -3.07
C ALA A 72 10.96 -16.31 -1.94
N LYS A 73 10.91 -15.39 -0.96
CA LYS A 73 11.81 -15.31 0.21
C LYS A 73 11.02 -14.84 1.43
N LEU A 74 11.48 -15.18 2.63
CA LEU A 74 10.79 -14.85 3.89
C LEU A 74 10.62 -13.33 4.10
N ASP A 75 11.63 -12.54 3.72
CA ASP A 75 11.64 -11.07 3.85
C ASP A 75 10.63 -10.35 2.94
N ARG A 76 10.04 -11.07 1.97
CA ARG A 76 8.94 -10.57 1.13
C ARG A 76 7.62 -10.59 1.86
N LEU A 77 7.47 -11.50 2.81
CA LEU A 77 6.28 -11.61 3.65
C LEU A 77 6.36 -10.64 4.82
N SER A 78 7.40 -10.73 5.65
CA SER A 78 7.69 -9.75 6.70
C SER A 78 9.18 -9.78 7.07
N ARG A 79 9.66 -8.69 7.68
CA ARG A 79 11.01 -8.59 8.27
C ARG A 79 10.97 -8.48 9.80
N ASP A 80 9.90 -9.00 10.38
CA ASP A 80 9.57 -8.93 11.80
C ASP A 80 9.17 -10.34 12.23
N VAL A 81 9.82 -10.86 13.27
CA VAL A 81 9.60 -12.22 13.77
C VAL A 81 8.17 -12.41 14.26
N GLU A 82 7.59 -11.42 14.93
CA GLU A 82 6.23 -11.49 15.46
C GLU A 82 5.22 -11.66 14.32
N HIS A 83 5.40 -10.92 13.22
CA HIS A 83 4.56 -11.04 12.04
C HIS A 83 4.65 -12.43 11.39
N ILE A 84 5.86 -12.96 11.23
CA ILE A 84 6.06 -14.30 10.64
C ILE A 84 5.45 -15.36 11.56
N ALA A 85 5.74 -15.30 12.86
CA ALA A 85 5.22 -16.24 13.85
C ALA A 85 3.69 -16.22 13.90
N SER A 86 3.09 -15.04 13.83
CA SER A 86 1.63 -14.87 13.79
C SER A 86 1.01 -15.47 12.53
N LEU A 87 1.67 -15.34 11.37
CA LEU A 87 1.18 -15.95 10.13
C LEU A 87 1.30 -17.48 10.16
N MET A 88 2.42 -18.02 10.65
CA MET A 88 2.67 -19.47 10.75
C MET A 88 1.62 -20.22 11.59
N LYS A 89 0.94 -19.52 12.50
CA LYS A 89 -0.18 -20.06 13.28
C LYS A 89 -1.49 -20.15 12.50
N ARG A 90 -1.65 -19.36 11.44
CA ARG A 90 -2.91 -19.19 10.70
C ARG A 90 -2.90 -19.87 9.33
N VAL A 91 -1.73 -19.95 8.69
CA VAL A 91 -1.60 -20.34 7.29
C VAL A 91 -0.37 -21.22 7.12
N ASP A 92 -0.52 -22.33 6.39
CA ASP A 92 0.64 -23.07 5.90
C ASP A 92 1.26 -22.30 4.74
N PHE A 93 2.56 -22.02 4.81
CA PHE A 93 3.24 -21.34 3.74
C PHE A 93 4.61 -21.94 3.45
N LYS A 94 5.00 -21.82 2.19
CA LYS A 94 6.26 -22.32 1.63
C LYS A 94 7.10 -21.14 1.15
N VAL A 95 8.40 -21.28 1.31
CA VAL A 95 9.38 -20.31 0.82
C VAL A 95 10.09 -20.94 -0.37
N ALA A 96 10.04 -20.31 -1.54
CA ALA A 96 10.58 -20.89 -2.77
C ALA A 96 12.09 -21.14 -2.72
N THR A 97 12.85 -20.27 -2.03
CA THR A 97 14.28 -20.50 -1.79
C THR A 97 14.57 -21.57 -0.73
N MET A 98 13.56 -22.01 0.01
CA MET A 98 13.68 -23.01 1.07
C MET A 98 12.45 -23.95 1.09
N PRO A 99 12.19 -24.73 0.02
CA PRO A 99 10.93 -25.45 -0.15
C PRO A 99 10.62 -26.46 0.96
N GLN A 100 11.68 -27.01 1.56
CA GLN A 100 11.64 -28.06 2.58
C GLN A 100 11.82 -27.52 4.00
N ALA A 101 11.81 -26.19 4.19
CA ALA A 101 11.98 -25.62 5.51
C ALA A 101 10.81 -26.00 6.44
N ASP A 102 11.16 -26.52 7.61
CA ASP A 102 10.20 -26.75 8.68
C ASP A 102 9.90 -25.46 9.46
N LYS A 103 8.94 -25.54 10.39
CA LYS A 103 8.55 -24.39 11.20
C LYS A 103 9.70 -23.86 12.08
N PHE A 104 10.54 -24.74 12.62
CA PHE A 104 11.65 -24.33 13.45
C PHE A 104 12.67 -23.51 12.64
N GLN A 105 13.04 -24.00 11.46
CA GLN A 105 13.91 -23.30 10.52
C GLN A 105 13.31 -21.96 10.12
N LEU A 106 12.03 -21.90 9.75
CA LEU A 106 11.38 -20.63 9.40
C LEU A 106 11.42 -19.59 10.53
N HIS A 107 11.24 -20.02 11.79
CA HIS A 107 11.41 -19.13 12.95
C HIS A 107 12.85 -18.64 13.11
N LEU A 108 13.84 -19.53 12.96
CA LEU A 108 15.25 -19.16 13.02
C LEU A 108 15.61 -18.14 11.92
N PHE A 109 15.18 -18.38 10.68
CA PHE A 109 15.40 -17.45 9.57
C PHE A 109 14.68 -16.12 9.76
N ALA A 110 13.49 -16.12 10.37
CA ALA A 110 12.81 -14.88 10.73
C ALA A 110 13.65 -14.06 11.73
N ALA A 111 14.18 -14.72 12.77
CA ALA A 111 15.00 -14.07 13.80
C ALA A 111 16.30 -13.51 13.23
N LEU A 112 16.98 -14.28 12.38
CA LEU A 112 18.17 -13.82 11.67
C LEU A 112 17.89 -12.62 10.77
N ALA A 113 16.77 -12.64 10.04
CA ALA A 113 16.38 -11.53 9.17
C ALA A 113 16.09 -10.23 9.96
N GLU A 114 15.49 -10.36 11.15
CA GLU A 114 15.25 -9.23 12.04
C GLU A 114 16.55 -8.67 12.62
N GLN A 115 17.45 -9.53 13.09
CA GLN A 115 18.77 -9.13 13.58
C GLN A 115 19.59 -8.42 12.50
N GLU A 116 19.64 -8.98 11.29
CA GLU A 116 20.36 -8.38 10.16
C GLU A 116 19.80 -6.99 9.83
N ARG A 117 18.46 -6.84 9.87
CA ARG A 117 17.82 -5.54 9.67
C ARG A 117 18.23 -4.54 10.77
N ALA A 118 18.28 -4.98 12.02
CA ALA A 118 18.71 -4.15 13.14
C ALA A 118 20.18 -3.72 12.97
N PHE A 119 21.06 -4.64 12.56
CA PHE A 119 22.47 -4.34 12.30
C PHE A 119 22.68 -3.39 11.12
N ILE A 120 21.96 -3.56 10.00
CA ILE A 120 22.01 -2.62 8.87
C ILE A 120 21.56 -1.22 9.34
N SER A 121 20.48 -1.15 10.11
CA SER A 121 20.00 0.11 10.70
C SER A 121 21.06 0.73 11.60
N GLN A 122 21.66 -0.04 12.50
CA GLN A 122 22.66 0.43 13.44
C GLN A 122 23.91 0.95 12.71
N ARG A 123 24.46 0.17 11.78
CA ARG A 123 25.60 0.58 10.93
C ARG A 123 25.34 1.89 10.19
N THR A 124 24.12 2.08 9.69
CA THR A 124 23.74 3.33 9.01
C THR A 124 23.70 4.49 10.00
N LYS A 125 23.15 4.30 11.20
CA LYS A 125 23.13 5.31 12.27
C LYS A 125 24.54 5.69 12.71
N ASP A 126 25.41 4.70 12.92
CA ASP A 126 26.78 4.91 13.35
C ASP A 126 27.59 5.67 12.29
N ALA A 127 27.43 5.28 11.01
CA ALA A 127 28.07 6.00 9.90
C ALA A 127 27.58 7.45 9.79
N LEU A 128 26.29 7.71 10.03
CA LEU A 128 25.74 9.06 10.03
C LEU A 128 26.21 9.88 11.23
N LYS A 129 26.34 9.25 12.41
CA LYS A 129 26.88 9.89 13.60
C LYS A 129 28.33 10.30 13.38
N ALA A 130 29.17 9.38 12.88
CA ALA A 130 30.56 9.68 12.56
C ALA A 130 30.68 10.77 11.47
N LEU A 131 29.78 10.78 10.48
CA LEU A 131 29.72 11.85 9.48
C LEU A 131 29.39 13.21 10.11
N GLN A 132 28.44 13.25 11.03
CA GLN A 132 28.07 14.47 11.76
C GLN A 132 29.23 14.96 12.64
N GLU A 133 29.87 14.08 13.41
CA GLU A 133 31.01 14.43 14.27
C GLU A 133 32.19 15.02 13.46
N ARG A 134 32.47 14.48 12.26
CA ARG A 134 33.47 15.04 11.34
C ARG A 134 33.05 16.40 10.81
N ALA A 135 31.77 16.60 10.50
CA ALA A 135 31.25 17.89 10.05
C ALA A 135 31.38 18.93 11.17
N ASP A 136 31.03 18.58 12.41
CA ASP A 136 31.13 19.45 13.59
C ASP A 136 32.58 19.80 13.91
N SER A 137 33.53 18.91 13.58
CA SER A 137 34.97 19.14 13.69
C SER A 137 35.56 20.00 12.55
N GLY A 138 34.72 20.52 11.64
CA GLY A 138 35.13 21.45 10.58
C GLY A 138 35.55 20.78 9.25
N CYS A 139 35.30 19.48 9.06
CA CYS A 139 35.58 18.83 7.77
C CYS A 139 34.59 19.32 6.69
N GLU A 140 35.07 20.12 5.74
CA GLU A 140 34.26 20.70 4.65
C GLU A 140 33.51 19.65 3.83
N GLU A 141 34.15 18.51 3.52
CA GLU A 141 33.52 17.44 2.75
C GLU A 141 32.33 16.82 3.53
N SER A 142 32.47 16.68 4.85
CA SER A 142 31.43 16.12 5.72
C SER A 142 30.28 17.11 5.90
N LEU A 143 30.58 18.41 6.07
CA LEU A 143 29.59 19.49 6.09
C LEU A 143 28.75 19.50 4.82
N ALA A 144 29.39 19.46 3.65
CA ALA A 144 28.70 19.42 2.36
C ALA A 144 27.83 18.16 2.18
N LYS A 145 28.23 17.01 2.76
CA LYS A 145 27.42 15.77 2.74
C LYS A 145 26.19 15.88 3.66
N VAL A 146 26.35 16.44 4.86
CA VAL A 146 25.26 16.67 5.80
C VAL A 146 24.24 17.65 5.22
N GLU A 147 24.71 18.75 4.62
CA GLU A 147 23.83 19.76 4.01
C GLU A 147 23.04 19.21 2.82
N ARG A 148 23.69 18.48 1.90
CA ARG A 148 22.98 17.81 0.79
C ARG A 148 21.90 16.87 1.30
N ARG A 149 22.18 16.12 2.37
CA ARG A 149 21.21 15.21 2.99
C ARG A 149 20.05 15.98 3.61
N SER A 150 20.30 17.06 4.34
CA SER A 150 19.24 17.86 4.98
C SER A 150 18.31 18.48 3.94
N GLN A 151 18.87 19.01 2.84
CA GLN A 151 18.10 19.54 1.71
C GLN A 151 17.29 18.45 0.99
N ALA A 152 17.84 17.25 0.80
CA ALA A 152 17.11 16.14 0.21
C ALA A 152 15.94 15.69 1.10
N LEU A 153 16.15 15.62 2.42
CA LEU A 153 15.12 15.27 3.39
C LEU A 153 14.01 16.32 3.46
N SER A 154 14.33 17.61 3.40
CA SER A 154 13.32 18.69 3.41
C SER A 154 12.45 18.63 2.16
N LYS A 155 13.05 18.45 0.97
CA LYS A 155 12.32 18.24 -0.30
C LYS A 155 11.43 16.99 -0.25
N GLY A 156 11.94 15.88 0.29
CA GLY A 156 11.18 14.64 0.45
C GLY A 156 9.96 14.81 1.38
N ARG A 157 10.14 15.50 2.51
CA ARG A 157 9.04 15.80 3.46
C ARG A 157 7.99 16.72 2.85
N ALA A 158 8.41 17.76 2.12
CA ALA A 158 7.48 18.66 1.44
C ALA A 158 6.60 17.92 0.42
N LYS A 159 7.20 17.02 -0.37
CA LYS A 159 6.47 16.15 -1.32
C LYS A 159 5.54 15.16 -0.61
N GLY A 160 6.02 14.45 0.40
CA GLY A 160 5.22 13.50 1.17
C GLY A 160 4.03 14.15 1.87
N ASN A 161 4.19 15.35 2.40
CA ASN A 161 3.08 16.13 2.98
C ASN A 161 2.05 16.52 1.93
N ALA A 162 2.48 16.97 0.75
CA ALA A 162 1.57 17.33 -0.34
C ALA A 162 0.76 16.11 -0.82
N ASP A 163 1.41 14.96 -1.00
CA ASP A 163 0.77 13.71 -1.42
C ASP A 163 -0.24 13.22 -0.37
N ASN A 164 0.13 13.25 0.92
CA ASN A 164 -0.77 12.89 2.01
C ASN A 164 -1.97 13.84 2.11
N MET A 165 -1.74 15.15 1.98
CA MET A 165 -2.84 16.14 1.95
C MET A 165 -3.79 15.92 0.77
N ASN A 166 -3.27 15.50 -0.39
CA ASN A 166 -4.09 15.19 -1.56
C ASN A 166 -4.90 13.90 -1.35
N ALA A 167 -4.31 12.87 -0.75
CA ALA A 167 -5.02 11.63 -0.40
C ALA A 167 -6.17 11.89 0.59
N ILE A 168 -5.92 12.66 1.65
CA ILE A 168 -6.96 13.07 2.63
C ILE A 168 -8.06 13.89 1.95
N LYS A 169 -7.71 14.77 1.01
CA LYS A 169 -8.71 15.53 0.23
C LYS A 169 -9.56 14.61 -0.65
N ALA A 170 -8.97 13.61 -1.30
CA ALA A 170 -9.68 12.64 -2.12
C ALA A 170 -10.65 11.81 -1.28
N GLU A 171 -10.19 11.26 -0.15
CA GLU A 171 -11.02 10.49 0.78
C GLU A 171 -12.22 11.31 1.31
N LYS A 172 -11.99 12.59 1.67
CA LYS A 172 -13.09 13.50 2.07
C LYS A 172 -14.10 13.75 0.94
N ILE A 173 -13.63 13.83 -0.31
CA ILE A 173 -14.52 14.00 -1.47
C ILE A 173 -15.37 12.74 -1.68
N ASP A 174 -14.77 11.56 -1.54
CA ASP A 174 -15.45 10.27 -1.70
C ASP A 174 -16.48 10.05 -0.58
N ALA A 175 -16.13 10.28 0.68
CA ALA A 175 -17.06 10.19 1.81
C ALA A 175 -18.22 11.19 1.67
N HIS A 176 -17.94 12.42 1.22
CA HIS A 176 -18.97 13.42 0.95
C HIS A 176 -19.92 12.98 -0.18
N ARG A 177 -19.36 12.39 -1.24
CA ARG A 177 -20.11 11.86 -2.37
C ARG A 177 -21.04 10.73 -1.94
N GLU A 178 -20.56 9.79 -1.13
CA GLU A 178 -21.38 8.71 -0.56
C GLU A 178 -22.51 9.27 0.30
N GLY A 179 -22.23 10.27 1.13
CA GLY A 179 -23.24 10.93 1.98
C GLY A 179 -24.32 11.69 1.20
N ILE A 180 -24.01 12.19 0.00
CA ILE A 180 -24.97 12.95 -0.83
C ILE A 180 -25.77 12.08 -1.79
N ALA A 181 -25.28 10.90 -2.17
CA ALA A 181 -25.96 10.01 -3.09
C ALA A 181 -27.44 9.75 -2.72
N PRO A 182 -27.82 9.49 -1.44
CA PRO A 182 -29.23 9.31 -1.06
C PRO A 182 -30.09 10.57 -1.30
N HIS A 183 -29.52 11.76 -1.09
CA HIS A 183 -30.23 13.03 -1.31
C HIS A 183 -30.46 13.31 -2.79
N VAL A 184 -29.49 12.97 -3.63
CA VAL A 184 -29.64 13.03 -5.10
C VAL A 184 -30.77 12.12 -5.54
N MET A 185 -30.76 10.86 -5.10
CA MET A 185 -31.82 9.89 -5.43
C MET A 185 -33.20 10.35 -4.97
N ALA A 186 -33.30 10.92 -3.76
CA ALA A 186 -34.54 11.47 -3.25
C ALA A 186 -35.04 12.65 -4.09
N CYS A 187 -34.17 13.58 -4.51
CA CYS A 187 -34.55 14.69 -5.38
C CYS A 187 -35.02 14.20 -6.77
N LEU A 188 -34.35 13.19 -7.34
CA LEU A 188 -34.76 12.58 -8.60
C LEU A 188 -36.14 11.90 -8.48
N TYR A 189 -36.39 11.20 -7.36
CA TYR A 189 -37.70 10.60 -7.08
C TYR A 189 -38.82 11.64 -6.93
N GLN A 190 -38.48 12.83 -6.41
CA GLN A 190 -39.40 13.97 -6.29
C GLN A 190 -39.67 14.69 -7.63
N GLY A 191 -39.11 14.20 -8.75
CA GLY A 191 -39.38 14.75 -10.08
C GLY A 191 -38.38 15.79 -10.58
N CYS A 192 -37.23 15.96 -9.92
CA CYS A 192 -36.16 16.82 -10.45
C CYS A 192 -35.62 16.22 -11.75
N ASN A 193 -35.90 16.87 -12.88
CA ASN A 193 -35.56 16.39 -14.24
C ASN A 193 -34.54 17.28 -14.97
N THR A 194 -34.11 18.40 -14.35
CA THR A 194 -33.07 19.27 -14.88
C THR A 194 -31.94 19.44 -13.88
N LEU A 195 -30.72 19.72 -14.37
CA LEU A 195 -29.56 20.01 -13.52
C LEU A 195 -29.81 21.20 -12.58
N GLN A 196 -30.57 22.20 -13.03
CA GLN A 196 -30.97 23.35 -12.23
C GLN A 196 -31.93 22.93 -11.11
N SER A 197 -33.01 22.21 -11.43
CA SER A 197 -33.96 21.73 -10.42
C SER A 197 -33.31 20.86 -9.35
N LEU A 198 -32.34 20.03 -9.74
CA LEU A 198 -31.60 19.18 -8.80
C LEU A 198 -30.63 20.01 -7.94
N ALA A 199 -29.98 21.03 -8.49
CA ALA A 199 -29.16 21.95 -7.71
C ALA A 199 -30.01 22.69 -6.66
N ASP A 200 -31.16 23.20 -7.07
CA ASP A 200 -32.08 23.93 -6.19
C ASP A 200 -32.65 23.01 -5.10
N CYS A 201 -33.00 21.76 -5.43
CA CYS A 201 -33.45 20.76 -4.46
C CYS A 201 -32.37 20.39 -3.42
N LEU A 202 -31.12 20.27 -3.83
CA LEU A 202 -30.02 19.98 -2.90
C LEU A 202 -29.74 21.18 -1.99
N ASN A 203 -29.77 22.39 -2.55
CA ASN A 203 -29.59 23.64 -1.80
C ASN A 203 -30.73 23.87 -0.80
N SER A 204 -31.98 23.64 -1.19
CA SER A 204 -33.15 23.80 -0.30
C SER A 204 -33.14 22.79 0.86
N LYS A 205 -32.53 21.62 0.66
CA LYS A 205 -32.29 20.61 1.70
C LYS A 205 -31.07 20.91 2.59
N GLY A 206 -30.44 22.09 2.43
CA GLY A 206 -29.27 22.50 3.20
C GLY A 206 -28.03 21.66 2.91
N LYS A 207 -27.96 20.99 1.75
CA LYS A 207 -26.80 20.19 1.36
C LYS A 207 -25.83 21.10 0.61
N HIS A 208 -24.59 21.13 1.07
CA HIS A 208 -23.50 21.88 0.46
C HIS A 208 -22.57 20.95 -0.31
N THR A 209 -21.76 21.51 -1.19
CA THR A 209 -20.66 20.80 -1.89
C THR A 209 -19.54 20.43 -0.92
N SER A 210 -18.57 19.63 -1.37
CA SER A 210 -17.44 19.17 -0.52
C SER A 210 -16.55 20.31 0.00
N ARG A 211 -16.65 21.49 -0.60
CA ARG A 211 -15.97 22.73 -0.18
C ARG A 211 -16.87 23.70 0.58
N GLY A 212 -18.09 23.29 0.93
CA GLY A 212 -19.05 24.12 1.67
C GLY A 212 -19.86 25.12 0.82
N GLY A 213 -19.64 25.19 -0.50
CA GLY A 213 -20.41 26.06 -1.40
C GLY A 213 -21.77 25.47 -1.78
N LEU A 214 -22.65 26.29 -2.35
CA LEU A 214 -23.94 25.87 -2.92
C LEU A 214 -23.75 25.01 -4.19
N TRP A 215 -24.74 24.17 -4.48
CA TRP A 215 -24.83 23.41 -5.72
C TRP A 215 -25.18 24.32 -6.90
N THR A 216 -24.51 24.10 -8.02
CA THR A 216 -24.79 24.73 -9.31
C THR A 216 -25.02 23.64 -10.36
N PRO A 217 -25.69 23.92 -11.48
CA PRO A 217 -25.93 22.93 -12.53
C PRO A 217 -24.66 22.20 -12.98
N THR A 218 -23.53 22.93 -13.06
CA THR A 218 -22.24 22.38 -13.47
C THR A 218 -21.66 21.41 -12.44
N THR A 219 -21.76 21.72 -11.14
CA THR A 219 -21.28 20.81 -10.07
C THR A 219 -22.19 19.60 -9.92
N VAL A 220 -23.50 19.77 -10.09
CA VAL A 220 -24.48 18.69 -10.15
C VAL A 220 -24.20 17.75 -11.33
N ARG A 221 -23.91 18.28 -12.52
CA ARG A 221 -23.54 17.45 -13.68
C ARG A 221 -22.33 16.57 -13.39
N ARG A 222 -21.29 17.13 -12.76
CA ARG A 222 -20.08 16.39 -12.36
C ARG A 222 -20.39 15.33 -11.32
N LEU A 223 -21.25 15.64 -10.35
CA LEU A 223 -21.71 14.69 -9.33
C LEU A 223 -22.53 13.54 -9.92
N MET A 224 -23.44 13.82 -10.85
CA MET A 224 -24.24 12.78 -11.52
C MET A 224 -23.38 11.86 -12.37
N LEU A 225 -22.41 12.43 -13.12
CA LEU A 225 -21.43 11.64 -13.87
C LEU A 225 -20.59 10.77 -12.95
N SER A 226 -20.14 11.30 -11.80
CA SER A 226 -19.37 10.51 -10.86
C SER A 226 -20.19 9.37 -10.28
N LEU A 227 -21.43 9.65 -9.82
CA LEU A 227 -22.37 8.66 -9.28
C LEU A 227 -22.97 7.69 -10.32
N ASN A 228 -22.69 7.89 -11.61
CA ASN A 228 -23.28 7.13 -12.72
C ASN A 228 -24.83 7.15 -12.72
N VAL A 229 -25.40 8.32 -12.43
CA VAL A 229 -26.85 8.54 -12.37
C VAL A 229 -27.29 9.43 -13.52
N THR A 230 -28.44 9.13 -14.10
CA THR A 230 -29.05 9.92 -15.18
C THR A 230 -30.49 10.29 -14.82
N PHE A 231 -31.01 11.36 -15.43
CA PHE A 231 -32.43 11.67 -15.33
C PHE A 231 -33.23 10.58 -16.04
N LYS A 232 -34.34 10.14 -15.43
CA LYS A 232 -35.30 9.28 -16.11
C LYS A 232 -35.88 10.06 -17.29
N LYS A 233 -35.86 9.42 -18.47
CA LYS A 233 -36.57 9.92 -19.65
C LYS A 233 -38.08 9.87 -19.44
#